data_AF-A0A087T1K9-F1
#
_entry.id   AF-A0A087T1K9-F1
#
_cell.length_a   1.000
_cell.length_b   1.000
_cell.length_c   1.000
_cell.angle_alpha   90.00
_cell.angle_beta   90.00
_cell.angle_gamma   90.00
#
_symmetry.space_group_name_H-M   'P 1'
#
loop_
_entity.id
_entity.type
_entity.pdbx_description
1 polymer ?
#
loop_
_entity_poly.entity_id
_entity_poly.type
_entity_poly.pdbx_seq_one_letter_code
_entity_poly.pdbx_strand_id
1 'polypeptide(L)'
;MGFRNIEVIDMDIIEVSNLNRQFLFRASDVGKPKADVAAAHINKRIEGCNVVPHFKKIQDFDESFYRKFHIIVCGLDSIIARRWINGMLVGINSEEMEQDGCLIPLIDGGTEGFKGNVRVMVPGMTACIDCTLDLYPPQVTFPLCTIAQTPRLPEHCIEYVKVLLWPKERRDIPIDGDDPQHVRWIYEKALERAAEYNIPGVTYRLTQ
;
A
#
# COMPACT_ATOMS: atom_id res chain seq x y z
N MET A 1 26.96 1.78 2.96
CA MET A 1 26.51 3.19 2.98
C MET A 1 26.52 3.83 4.38
N GLY A 2 27.10 3.23 5.42
CA GLY A 2 27.46 3.94 6.67
C GLY A 2 26.32 4.35 7.61
N PHE A 3 25.05 4.39 7.16
CA PHE A 3 23.89 4.66 8.02
C PHE A 3 23.74 3.61 9.12
N ARG A 4 23.60 4.08 10.35
CA ARG A 4 23.42 3.24 11.54
C ARG A 4 22.08 3.47 12.22
N ASN A 5 21.65 4.72 12.35
CA ASN A 5 20.37 5.07 12.97
C ASN A 5 19.29 5.08 11.90
N ILE A 6 18.42 4.09 11.92
CA ILE A 6 17.36 3.91 10.93
C ILE A 6 16.07 3.61 11.69
N GLU A 7 14.97 4.24 11.29
CA GLU A 7 13.65 3.89 11.82
C GLU A 7 12.78 3.35 10.68
N VAL A 8 12.05 2.27 10.95
CA VAL A 8 11.19 1.60 9.96
C VAL A 8 9.76 1.60 10.47
N ILE A 9 8.84 2.16 9.68
CA ILE A 9 7.40 2.15 9.94
C ILE A 9 6.74 1.21 8.95
N ASP A 10 6.00 0.23 9.47
CA ASP A 10 5.16 -0.65 8.66
C ASP A 10 3.99 -1.13 9.54
N MET A 11 2.77 -1.07 9.02
CA MET A 11 1.56 -1.48 9.75
C MET A 11 1.14 -2.92 9.47
N ASP A 12 1.85 -3.61 8.58
CA ASP A 12 1.43 -4.91 8.09
C ASP A 12 2.06 -6.05 8.88
N ILE A 13 1.38 -7.19 8.78
CA ILE A 13 1.84 -8.48 9.27
C ILE A 13 2.44 -9.26 8.11
N ILE A 14 3.42 -10.13 8.40
CA ILE A 14 4.07 -10.96 7.40
C ILE A 14 3.12 -12.06 6.92
N GLU A 15 2.97 -12.16 5.61
CA GLU A 15 2.21 -13.20 4.92
C GLU A 15 3.09 -14.10 4.06
N VAL A 16 2.59 -15.29 3.74
CA VAL A 16 3.26 -16.24 2.83
C VAL A 16 3.50 -15.60 1.45
N SER A 17 2.57 -14.78 0.98
CA SER A 17 2.62 -14.05 -0.29
C SER A 17 3.84 -13.11 -0.40
N ASN A 18 4.42 -12.71 0.73
CA ASN A 18 5.52 -11.76 0.81
C ASN A 18 6.89 -12.44 0.58
N LEU A 19 7.00 -13.73 0.90
CA LEU A 19 8.28 -14.46 0.96
C LEU A 19 8.97 -14.62 -0.40
N ASN A 20 8.24 -14.41 -1.51
CA ASN A 20 8.80 -14.47 -2.86
C ASN A 20 9.72 -13.28 -3.21
N ARG A 21 9.60 -12.16 -2.47
CA ARG A 21 10.33 -10.91 -2.78
C ARG A 21 10.89 -10.19 -1.55
N GLN A 22 10.33 -10.40 -0.37
CA GLN A 22 10.76 -9.76 0.88
C GLN A 22 11.72 -10.66 1.65
N PHE A 23 12.98 -10.66 1.23
CA PHE A 23 14.03 -11.60 1.69
C PHE A 23 14.42 -11.47 3.17
N LEU A 24 13.95 -10.44 3.88
CA LEU A 24 14.18 -10.30 5.34
C LEU A 24 13.34 -11.30 6.15
N PHE A 25 12.26 -11.82 5.56
CA PHE A 25 11.29 -12.67 6.24
C PHE A 25 11.50 -14.15 5.94
N ARG A 26 11.09 -15.02 6.88
CA ARG A 26 11.11 -16.48 6.72
C ARG A 26 9.70 -17.04 6.95
N ALA A 27 9.49 -18.30 6.54
CA ALA A 27 8.23 -19.00 6.79
C ALA A 27 7.86 -19.05 8.29
N SER A 28 8.86 -19.07 9.18
CA SER A 28 8.68 -19.02 10.64
C SER A 28 8.24 -17.66 11.18
N ASP A 29 8.23 -16.62 10.34
CA ASP A 29 7.88 -15.25 10.73
C ASP A 29 6.48 -14.85 10.28
N VAL A 30 5.79 -15.71 9.52
CA VAL A 30 4.40 -15.48 9.11
C VAL A 30 3.53 -15.25 10.35
N GLY A 31 2.72 -14.20 10.32
CA GLY A 31 1.89 -13.76 11.44
C GLY A 31 2.56 -12.75 12.40
N LYS A 32 3.84 -12.40 12.20
CA LYS A 32 4.53 -11.38 13.00
C LYS A 32 4.54 -10.01 12.29
N PRO A 33 4.66 -8.90 13.03
CA PRO A 33 4.84 -7.56 12.44
C PRO A 33 6.06 -7.47 11.50
N LYS A 34 5.87 -6.90 10.30
CA LYS A 34 6.96 -6.73 9.33
C LYS A 34 8.09 -5.85 9.87
N ALA A 35 7.75 -4.72 10.49
CA ALA A 35 8.72 -3.77 11.03
C ALA A 35 9.66 -4.44 12.05
N ASP A 36 9.08 -5.15 13.02
CA ASP A 36 9.83 -5.80 14.11
C ASP A 36 10.81 -6.85 13.59
N VAL A 37 10.35 -7.74 12.70
CA VAL A 37 11.19 -8.79 12.12
C VAL A 37 12.26 -8.19 11.21
N ALA A 38 11.94 -7.15 10.43
CA ALA A 38 12.91 -6.47 9.58
C ALA A 38 14.05 -5.85 10.41
N ALA A 39 13.71 -5.10 11.46
CA ALA A 39 14.69 -4.49 12.35
C ALA A 39 15.55 -5.53 13.06
N ALA A 40 14.93 -6.57 13.61
CA ALA A 40 15.66 -7.67 14.27
C ALA A 40 16.62 -8.38 13.32
N HIS A 41 16.21 -8.62 12.07
CA HIS A 41 17.05 -9.25 11.06
C HIS A 41 18.25 -8.38 10.69
N ILE A 42 18.04 -7.08 10.45
CA ILE A 42 19.11 -6.16 10.05
C ILE A 42 20.10 -5.98 11.20
N ASN A 43 19.63 -5.72 12.42
CA ASN A 43 20.48 -5.51 13.59
C ASN A 43 21.32 -6.76 13.93
N LYS A 44 20.77 -7.96 13.71
CA LYS A 44 21.53 -9.21 13.88
C LYS A 44 22.57 -9.42 12.78
N ARG A 45 22.28 -9.00 11.55
CA ARG A 45 23.11 -9.26 10.37
C ARG A 45 24.24 -8.24 10.18
N ILE A 46 23.99 -6.98 10.53
CA ILE A 46 24.89 -5.85 10.28
C ILE A 46 25.33 -5.26 11.61
N GLU A 47 26.59 -5.51 11.98
CA GLU A 47 27.17 -5.00 13.21
C GLU A 47 27.20 -3.46 13.24
N GLY A 48 26.80 -2.88 14.38
CA GLY A 48 26.74 -1.44 14.57
C GLY A 48 25.54 -0.74 13.94
N CYS A 49 24.64 -1.47 13.27
CA CYS A 49 23.34 -0.93 12.86
C CYS A 49 22.38 -0.85 14.06
N ASN A 50 21.57 0.19 14.09
CA ASN A 50 20.54 0.45 15.08
C ASN A 50 19.24 0.80 14.35
N VAL A 51 18.55 -0.25 13.92
CA VAL A 51 17.21 -0.16 13.32
C VAL A 51 16.16 -0.21 14.42
N VAL A 52 15.33 0.83 14.54
CA VAL A 52 14.20 0.90 15.46
C VAL A 52 12.90 0.65 14.70
N PRO A 53 12.14 -0.41 15.02
CA PRO A 53 10.88 -0.72 14.36
C PRO A 53 9.70 0.04 14.95
N HIS A 54 8.71 0.34 14.12
CA HIS A 54 7.41 0.87 14.50
C HIS A 54 6.31 0.09 13.79
N PHE A 55 5.65 -0.81 14.53
CA PHE A 55 4.44 -1.48 14.05
C PHE A 55 3.22 -0.56 14.16
N LYS A 56 3.16 0.44 13.28
CA LYS A 56 2.18 1.54 13.30
C LYS A 56 1.91 2.04 11.89
N LYS A 57 0.82 2.78 11.74
CA LYS A 57 0.56 3.54 10.52
C LYS A 57 1.39 4.83 10.55
N ILE A 58 1.78 5.33 9.38
CA ILE A 58 2.46 6.63 9.29
C ILE A 58 1.60 7.76 9.89
N GLN A 59 0.28 7.63 9.80
CA GLN A 59 -0.70 8.57 10.34
C GLN A 59 -0.76 8.61 11.88
N ASP A 60 -0.20 7.62 12.56
CA ASP A 60 -0.19 7.57 14.03
C ASP A 60 0.90 8.46 14.65
N PHE A 61 1.73 9.08 13.80
CA PHE A 61 2.81 9.97 14.19
C PHE A 61 2.50 11.42 13.81
N ASP A 62 2.91 12.34 14.67
CA ASP A 62 2.78 13.78 14.46
C ASP A 62 4.07 14.38 13.86
N GLU A 63 4.03 15.68 13.60
CA GLU A 63 5.19 16.41 13.08
C GLU A 63 6.44 16.26 13.96
N SER A 64 6.26 16.19 15.28
CA SER A 64 7.39 16.11 16.23
C SER A 64 8.21 14.83 16.01
N PHE A 65 7.56 13.75 15.58
CA PHE A 65 8.24 12.53 15.20
C PHE A 65 9.04 12.73 13.91
N TYR A 66 8.43 13.27 12.86
CA TYR A 66 9.06 13.40 11.55
C TYR A 66 10.20 14.42 11.52
N ARG A 67 10.15 15.47 12.36
CA ARG A 67 11.23 16.48 12.48
C ARG A 67 12.57 15.93 12.95
N LYS A 68 12.60 14.72 13.53
CA LYS A 68 13.84 14.10 14.02
C LYS A 68 14.72 13.54 12.90
N PHE A 69 14.17 13.39 11.69
CA PHE A 69 14.85 12.73 10.58
C PHE A 69 15.50 13.72 9.63
N HIS A 70 16.72 13.41 9.20
CA HIS A 70 17.42 14.18 8.17
C HIS A 70 16.98 13.82 6.75
N ILE A 71 16.45 12.61 6.55
CA ILE A 71 16.05 12.07 5.25
C ILE A 71 14.91 11.08 5.49
N ILE A 72 13.89 11.09 4.63
CA ILE A 72 12.82 10.09 4.65
C ILE A 72 12.80 9.35 3.32
N VAL A 73 12.71 8.02 3.39
CA VAL A 73 12.62 7.13 2.22
C VAL A 73 11.32 6.34 2.29
N CYS A 74 10.51 6.41 1.23
CA CYS A 74 9.23 5.74 1.12
C CYS A 74 9.27 4.62 0.08
N GLY A 75 8.77 3.45 0.49
CA GLY A 75 8.44 2.31 -0.37
C GLY A 75 6.97 1.92 -0.22
N LEU A 76 6.09 2.92 -0.19
CA LEU A 76 4.66 2.75 0.09
C LEU A 76 3.94 2.10 -1.10
N ASP A 77 2.77 1.54 -0.89
CA ASP A 77 1.97 0.86 -1.91
C ASP A 77 0.75 1.69 -2.36
N SER A 78 0.25 2.60 -1.51
CA SER A 78 -0.91 3.44 -1.83
C SER A 78 -0.53 4.89 -2.17
N ILE A 79 -1.30 5.49 -3.08
CA ILE A 79 -1.23 6.92 -3.40
C ILE A 79 -1.64 7.75 -2.18
N ILE A 80 -2.63 7.29 -1.41
CA ILE A 80 -3.14 7.99 -0.22
C ILE A 80 -2.02 8.16 0.83
N ALA A 81 -1.28 7.09 1.13
CA ALA A 81 -0.17 7.17 2.08
C ALA A 81 0.95 8.11 1.58
N ARG A 82 1.28 8.06 0.29
CA ARG A 82 2.26 8.97 -0.33
C ARG A 82 1.84 10.44 -0.23
N ARG A 83 0.56 10.73 -0.49
CA ARG A 83 0.02 12.10 -0.36
C ARG A 83 0.02 12.57 1.09
N TRP A 84 -0.28 11.68 2.02
CA TRP A 84 -0.27 12.01 3.44
C TRP A 84 1.13 12.41 3.94
N ILE A 85 2.15 11.59 3.67
CA ILE A 85 3.53 11.92 4.08
C ILE A 85 4.05 13.15 3.32
N ASN A 86 3.64 13.33 2.06
CA ASN A 86 3.93 14.55 1.30
C ASN A 86 3.40 15.80 2.01
N GLY A 87 2.13 15.80 2.42
CA GLY A 87 1.52 16.91 3.14
C GLY A 87 2.22 17.20 4.48
N MET A 88 2.55 16.15 5.24
CA MET A 88 3.31 16.26 6.49
C MET A 88 4.65 16.98 6.28
N LEU A 89 5.42 16.59 5.26
CA LEU A 89 6.74 17.18 5.00
C LEU A 89 6.67 18.55 4.34
N VAL A 90 5.63 18.84 3.54
CA VAL A 90 5.36 20.19 3.05
C VAL A 90 5.11 21.14 4.23
N GLY A 91 4.28 20.74 5.19
CA GLY A 91 4.01 21.54 6.39
C GLY A 91 5.29 21.82 7.17
N ILE A 92 6.02 20.77 7.55
CA ILE A 92 7.29 20.88 8.30
C ILE A 92 8.29 21.76 7.54
N ASN A 93 8.57 21.47 6.27
CA ASN A 93 9.58 22.20 5.52
C ASN A 93 9.19 23.67 5.27
N SER A 94 7.90 23.99 5.17
CA SER A 94 7.48 25.39 5.00
C SER A 94 7.85 26.21 6.24
N GLU A 95 7.69 25.67 7.44
CA GLU A 95 8.11 26.32 8.68
C GLU A 95 9.64 26.38 8.81
N GLU A 96 10.35 25.31 8.45
CA GLU A 96 11.81 25.31 8.44
C GLU A 96 12.37 26.36 7.47
N MET A 97 11.75 26.58 6.30
CA MET A 97 12.17 27.63 5.36
C MET A 97 12.03 29.04 5.96
N GLU A 98 10.99 29.31 6.75
CA GLU A 98 10.80 30.60 7.42
C GLU A 98 11.86 30.84 8.51
N GLN A 99 12.39 29.77 9.10
CA GLN A 99 13.34 29.80 10.21
C GLN A 99 14.80 29.56 9.78
N ASP A 100 15.08 29.51 8.48
CA ASP A 100 16.39 29.15 7.90
C ASP A 100 16.91 27.79 8.43
N GLY A 101 15.98 26.86 8.63
CA GLY A 101 16.16 25.51 9.15
C GLY A 101 16.56 24.48 8.09
N CYS A 102 16.63 23.21 8.50
CA CYS A 102 17.06 22.13 7.63
C CYS A 102 15.85 21.44 7.01
N LEU A 103 15.75 21.48 5.67
CA LEU A 103 14.68 20.82 4.94
C LEU A 103 14.88 19.30 4.94
N ILE A 104 13.78 18.58 5.12
CA ILE A 104 13.76 17.12 5.09
C ILE A 104 13.46 16.66 3.66
N PRO A 105 14.43 16.08 2.92
CA PRO A 105 14.19 15.47 1.63
C PRO A 105 13.38 14.17 1.77
N LEU A 106 12.50 13.96 0.79
CA LEU A 106 11.69 12.76 0.61
C LEU A 106 12.17 12.01 -0.65
N ILE A 107 12.58 10.76 -0.48
CA ILE A 107 12.86 9.84 -1.59
C ILE A 107 11.70 8.85 -1.68
N ASP A 108 10.97 8.84 -2.79
CA ASP A 108 9.85 7.92 -3.01
C ASP A 108 10.18 6.91 -4.12
N GLY A 109 9.94 5.64 -3.83
CA GLY A 109 10.01 4.54 -4.78
C GLY A 109 8.64 3.91 -5.02
N GLY A 110 8.37 3.53 -6.27
CA GLY A 110 7.18 2.76 -6.65
C GLY A 110 7.54 1.66 -7.63
N THR A 111 6.84 0.53 -7.56
CA THR A 111 7.00 -0.58 -8.50
C THR A 111 5.66 -1.25 -8.80
N GLU A 112 5.48 -1.64 -10.06
CA GLU A 112 4.33 -2.40 -10.54
C GLU A 112 4.78 -3.36 -11.64
N GLY A 113 4.76 -4.66 -11.36
CA GLY A 113 5.27 -5.68 -12.27
C GLY A 113 6.75 -5.45 -12.64
N PHE A 114 7.02 -5.22 -13.93
CA PHE A 114 8.37 -4.91 -14.45
C PHE A 114 8.65 -3.41 -14.60
N LYS A 115 7.75 -2.55 -14.12
CA LYS A 115 7.91 -1.10 -14.14
C LYS A 115 8.25 -0.60 -12.73
N GLY A 116 8.97 0.51 -12.68
CA GLY A 116 9.25 1.20 -11.42
C GLY A 116 9.72 2.63 -11.67
N ASN A 117 9.64 3.43 -10.62
CA ASN A 117 10.08 4.82 -10.62
C ASN A 117 10.72 5.15 -9.28
N VAL A 118 11.66 6.09 -9.29
CA VAL A 118 12.24 6.71 -8.09
C VAL A 118 12.18 8.22 -8.25
N ARG A 119 11.79 8.92 -7.20
CA ARG A 119 11.71 10.39 -7.16
C ARG A 119 12.44 10.90 -5.94
N VAL A 120 13.21 11.97 -6.10
CA VAL A 120 13.81 12.73 -5.01
C VAL A 120 13.11 14.07 -4.97
N MET A 121 12.56 14.41 -3.80
CA MET A 121 11.77 15.60 -3.60
C MET A 121 12.30 16.35 -2.38
N VAL A 122 12.41 17.66 -2.50
CA VAL A 122 12.63 18.59 -1.39
C VAL A 122 11.37 19.45 -1.31
N PRO A 123 10.35 19.06 -0.52
CA PRO A 123 9.12 19.82 -0.37
C PRO A 123 9.41 21.29 -0.03
N GLY A 124 8.81 22.22 -0.77
CA GLY A 124 9.08 23.66 -0.69
C GLY A 124 10.06 24.18 -1.76
N MET A 125 10.92 23.33 -2.32
CA MET A 125 11.90 23.71 -3.36
C MET A 125 11.66 23.01 -4.71
N THR A 126 11.33 21.71 -4.70
CA THR A 126 11.08 20.92 -5.92
C THR A 126 9.61 20.51 -6.02
N ALA A 127 9.22 19.99 -7.20
CA ALA A 127 7.90 19.39 -7.36
C ALA A 127 7.66 18.28 -6.32
N CYS A 128 6.51 18.32 -5.66
CA CYS A 128 6.11 17.35 -4.63
C CYS A 128 5.22 16.24 -5.24
N ILE A 129 4.73 15.31 -4.41
CA ILE A 129 3.83 14.23 -4.91
C ILE A 129 2.57 14.81 -5.56
N ASP A 130 1.93 15.79 -4.91
CA ASP A 130 0.71 16.40 -5.45
C ASP A 130 0.95 17.20 -6.75
N CYS A 131 2.15 17.75 -6.96
CA CYS A 131 2.53 18.40 -8.23
C CYS A 131 2.59 17.42 -9.41
N THR A 132 2.72 16.12 -9.14
CA THR A 132 2.88 15.08 -10.17
C THR A 132 1.83 13.97 -10.04
N LEU A 133 0.69 14.29 -9.42
CA LEU A 133 -0.38 13.33 -9.17
C LEU A 133 -0.97 12.76 -10.47
N ASP A 134 -1.00 13.57 -11.53
CA ASP A 134 -1.50 13.18 -12.85
C ASP A 134 -0.60 12.15 -13.57
N LEU A 135 0.60 11.88 -13.04
CA LEU A 135 1.47 10.82 -13.57
C LEU A 135 1.07 9.42 -13.09
N TYR A 136 0.23 9.32 -12.05
CA TYR A 136 -0.31 8.03 -11.64
C TYR A 136 -1.32 7.54 -12.68
N PRO A 137 -1.33 6.23 -13.00
CA PRO A 137 -2.31 5.70 -13.93
C PRO A 137 -3.74 5.92 -13.39
N PRO A 138 -4.72 6.15 -14.28
CA PRO A 138 -6.11 6.29 -13.85
C PRO A 138 -6.55 5.01 -13.14
N GLN A 139 -7.21 5.17 -11.99
CA GLN A 139 -7.82 4.03 -11.31
C GLN A 139 -8.90 3.43 -12.20
N VAL A 140 -8.88 2.11 -12.36
CA VAL A 140 -9.89 1.39 -13.12
C VAL A 140 -11.16 1.35 -12.28
N THR A 141 -12.13 2.20 -12.60
CA THR A 141 -13.46 2.19 -11.98
C THR A 141 -14.50 1.74 -13.00
N PHE A 142 -15.26 0.69 -12.68
CA PHE A 142 -16.33 0.22 -13.54
C PHE A 142 -17.63 1.02 -13.28
N PRO A 143 -18.28 1.58 -14.32
CA PRO A 143 -19.56 2.27 -14.15
C PRO A 143 -20.64 1.34 -13.58
N LEU A 144 -21.46 1.86 -12.65
CA LEU A 144 -22.49 1.08 -11.98
C LEU A 144 -23.50 0.44 -12.96
N CYS A 145 -23.87 1.15 -14.02
CA CYS A 145 -24.75 0.63 -15.07
C CYS A 145 -24.14 -0.57 -15.82
N THR A 146 -22.83 -0.56 -16.03
CA THR A 146 -22.10 -1.66 -16.68
C THR A 146 -22.11 -2.91 -15.80
N ILE A 147 -21.73 -2.77 -14.52
CA ILE A 147 -21.69 -3.92 -13.60
C ILE A 147 -23.10 -4.46 -13.30
N ALA A 148 -24.10 -3.58 -13.17
CA ALA A 148 -25.46 -3.96 -12.81
C ALA A 148 -26.27 -4.54 -13.98
N GLN A 149 -26.13 -3.99 -15.19
CA GLN A 149 -27.05 -4.30 -16.30
C GLN A 149 -26.35 -4.92 -17.51
N THR A 150 -25.11 -4.51 -17.83
CA THR A 150 -24.43 -4.89 -19.08
C THR A 150 -22.98 -5.34 -18.85
N PRO A 151 -22.75 -6.41 -18.04
CA PRO A 151 -21.41 -6.96 -17.86
C PRO A 151 -20.88 -7.50 -19.20
N ARG A 152 -19.56 -7.43 -19.38
CA ARG A 152 -18.88 -7.80 -20.64
C ARG A 152 -17.57 -8.53 -20.40
N LEU A 153 -16.94 -8.27 -19.26
CA LEU A 153 -15.68 -8.85 -18.83
C LEU A 153 -15.89 -9.64 -17.54
N PRO A 154 -15.09 -10.68 -17.25
CA PRO A 154 -15.21 -11.44 -16.01
C PRO A 154 -15.02 -10.55 -14.76
N GLU A 155 -14.22 -9.49 -14.87
CA GLU A 155 -14.03 -8.47 -13.82
C GLU A 155 -15.35 -7.77 -13.47
N HIS A 156 -16.24 -7.53 -14.45
CA HIS A 156 -17.55 -6.90 -14.18
C HIS A 156 -18.44 -7.82 -13.34
N CYS A 157 -18.37 -9.14 -13.54
CA CYS A 157 -19.14 -10.12 -12.79
C CYS A 157 -18.64 -10.19 -11.33
N ILE A 158 -17.31 -10.17 -11.14
CA ILE A 158 -16.70 -10.15 -9.80
C ILE A 158 -17.06 -8.85 -9.08
N GLU A 159 -16.94 -7.70 -9.75
CA GLU A 159 -17.26 -6.39 -9.17
C GLU A 159 -18.74 -6.26 -8.80
N TYR A 160 -19.64 -6.80 -9.63
CA TYR A 160 -21.07 -6.88 -9.31
C TYR A 160 -21.31 -7.60 -7.97
N VAL A 161 -20.62 -8.72 -7.75
CA VAL A 161 -20.77 -9.47 -6.51
C VAL A 161 -20.22 -8.70 -5.32
N LYS A 162 -19.03 -8.10 -5.46
CA LYS A 162 -18.38 -7.32 -4.38
C LYS A 162 -19.19 -6.07 -4.00
N VAL A 163 -19.67 -5.32 -4.97
CA VAL A 163 -20.28 -3.98 -4.76
C VAL A 163 -21.79 -4.05 -4.53
N LEU A 164 -22.50 -4.98 -5.18
CA LEU A 164 -23.97 -5.03 -5.15
C LEU A 164 -24.52 -6.24 -4.40
N LEU A 165 -24.05 -7.44 -4.73
CA LEU A 165 -24.64 -8.67 -4.16
C LEU A 165 -24.25 -8.87 -2.70
N TRP A 166 -22.97 -8.65 -2.37
CA TRP A 166 -22.46 -8.85 -1.02
C TRP A 166 -23.17 -7.94 0.00
N PRO A 167 -23.27 -6.61 -0.18
CA PRO A 167 -24.01 -5.77 0.76
C PRO A 167 -25.51 -6.11 0.83
N LYS A 168 -26.09 -6.65 -0.26
CA LYS A 168 -27.51 -7.03 -0.31
C LYS A 168 -27.79 -8.26 0.56
N GLU A 169 -26.93 -9.28 0.52
CA GLU A 169 -27.10 -10.55 1.24
C GLU A 169 -26.41 -10.59 2.61
N ARG A 170 -25.32 -9.84 2.77
CA ARG A 170 -24.46 -9.82 3.97
C ARG A 170 -24.27 -8.38 4.47
N ARG A 171 -25.37 -7.73 4.85
CA ARG A 171 -25.45 -6.29 5.18
C ARG A 171 -24.43 -5.80 6.22
N ASP A 172 -23.97 -6.67 7.12
CA ASP A 172 -23.19 -6.29 8.30
C ASP A 172 -21.77 -6.91 8.35
N ILE A 173 -21.37 -7.67 7.33
CA ILE A 173 -20.06 -8.32 7.29
C ILE A 173 -19.21 -7.63 6.20
N PRO A 174 -18.10 -6.96 6.53
CA PRO A 174 -17.20 -6.43 5.51
C PRO A 174 -16.55 -7.58 4.73
N ILE A 175 -16.26 -7.34 3.44
CA ILE A 175 -15.48 -8.29 2.64
C ILE A 175 -14.06 -8.32 3.20
N ASP A 176 -13.56 -9.53 3.41
CA ASP A 176 -12.17 -9.80 3.76
C ASP A 176 -11.55 -10.52 2.56
N GLY A 177 -10.56 -9.90 1.93
CA GLY A 177 -9.86 -10.45 0.76
C GLY A 177 -8.93 -11.60 1.11
N ASP A 178 -8.55 -11.73 2.38
CA ASP A 178 -7.63 -12.74 2.87
C ASP A 178 -8.36 -13.97 3.44
N ASP A 179 -9.66 -13.85 3.73
CA ASP A 179 -10.52 -14.98 4.13
C ASP A 179 -10.87 -15.86 2.91
N PRO A 180 -10.38 -17.12 2.84
CA PRO A 180 -10.67 -18.02 1.73
C PRO A 180 -12.17 -18.30 1.55
N GLN A 181 -12.98 -18.21 2.62
CA GLN A 181 -14.43 -18.41 2.54
C GLN A 181 -15.11 -17.23 1.84
N HIS A 182 -14.67 -16.01 2.11
CA HIS A 182 -15.17 -14.79 1.47
C HIS A 182 -14.83 -14.81 -0.02
N VAL A 183 -13.55 -15.06 -0.36
CA VAL A 183 -13.09 -15.16 -1.76
C VAL A 183 -13.83 -16.25 -2.51
N ARG A 184 -13.98 -17.44 -1.90
CA ARG A 184 -14.71 -18.56 -2.53
C ARG A 184 -16.17 -18.24 -2.79
N TRP A 185 -16.85 -17.60 -1.83
CA TRP A 185 -18.24 -17.20 -2.01
C TRP A 185 -18.38 -16.19 -3.16
N ILE A 186 -17.48 -15.20 -3.23
CA ILE A 186 -17.48 -14.22 -4.31
C ILE A 186 -17.24 -14.91 -5.66
N TYR A 187 -16.32 -15.87 -5.71
CA TYR A 187 -16.00 -16.63 -6.91
C TYR A 187 -17.20 -17.44 -7.42
N GLU A 188 -17.88 -18.17 -6.53
CA GLU A 188 -19.06 -18.98 -6.87
C GLU A 188 -20.20 -18.09 -7.40
N LYS A 189 -20.47 -16.95 -6.76
CA LYS A 189 -21.48 -15.99 -7.25
C LYS A 189 -21.08 -15.27 -8.54
N ALA A 190 -19.79 -14.99 -8.73
CA ALA A 190 -19.30 -14.39 -9.96
C ALA A 190 -19.44 -15.37 -11.14
N LEU A 191 -19.25 -16.68 -10.91
CA LEU A 191 -19.51 -17.71 -11.92
C LEU A 191 -20.99 -17.80 -12.30
N GLU A 192 -21.90 -17.78 -11.33
CA GLU A 192 -23.35 -17.74 -11.60
C GLU A 192 -23.70 -16.54 -12.49
N ARG A 193 -23.22 -15.35 -12.11
CA ARG A 193 -23.45 -14.11 -12.87
C ARG A 193 -22.81 -14.16 -14.26
N ALA A 194 -21.63 -14.73 -14.39
CA ALA A 194 -20.95 -14.85 -15.67
C ALA A 194 -21.68 -15.83 -16.60
N ALA A 195 -22.26 -16.89 -16.07
CA ALA A 195 -23.09 -17.84 -16.82
C ALA A 195 -24.38 -17.18 -17.37
N GLU A 196 -25.04 -16.31 -16.60
CA GLU A 196 -26.22 -15.55 -17.04
C GLU A 196 -25.95 -14.72 -18.32
N TYR A 197 -24.74 -14.18 -18.44
CA TYR A 197 -24.34 -13.30 -19.55
C TYR A 197 -23.40 -13.97 -20.57
N ASN A 198 -23.15 -15.28 -20.44
CA ASN A 198 -22.22 -16.05 -21.27
C ASN A 198 -20.80 -15.46 -21.32
N ILE A 199 -20.28 -14.99 -20.19
CA ILE A 199 -18.95 -14.40 -20.06
C ILE A 199 -17.95 -15.47 -19.57
N PRO A 200 -16.96 -15.87 -20.38
CA PRO A 200 -15.92 -16.79 -19.93
C PRO A 200 -14.84 -16.06 -19.11
N GLY A 201 -13.98 -16.82 -18.43
CA GLY A 201 -12.73 -16.30 -17.85
C GLY A 201 -12.76 -15.91 -16.38
N VAL A 202 -13.88 -16.12 -15.66
CA VAL A 202 -13.90 -15.99 -14.21
C VAL A 202 -13.07 -17.13 -13.59
N THR A 203 -11.99 -16.77 -12.89
CA THR A 203 -11.12 -17.72 -12.21
C THR A 203 -10.96 -17.33 -10.75
N TYR A 204 -10.61 -18.30 -9.90
CA TYR A 204 -10.36 -18.04 -8.48
C TYR A 204 -9.25 -16.99 -8.29
N ARG A 205 -8.19 -17.07 -9.12
CA ARG A 205 -7.07 -16.12 -9.12
C ARG A 205 -7.46 -14.70 -9.50
N LEU A 206 -8.45 -14.53 -10.38
CA LEU A 206 -8.98 -13.21 -10.75
C LEU A 206 -9.90 -12.63 -9.66
N THR A 207 -10.41 -13.49 -8.76
CA THR A 207 -11.35 -13.11 -7.72
C THR A 207 -10.66 -12.60 -6.45
N GLN A 208 -9.49 -13.18 -6.15
CA GLN A 208 -8.56 -12.71 -5.12
C GLN A 208 -8.15 -11.26 -5.36
#